data_AF-A0A6B0UC75-F1
#
_entry.id   AF-A0A6B0UC75-F1
#
_cell.length_a   1.000
_cell.length_b   1.000
_cell.length_c   1.000
_cell.angle_alpha   90.00
_cell.angle_beta   90.00
_cell.angle_gamma   90.00
#
_symmetry.space_group_name_H-M   'P 1'
#
loop_
_entity.id
_entity.type
_entity.pdbx_description
1 polymer ?
#
loop_
_entity_poly.entity_id
_entity_poly.type
_entity_poly.pdbx_seq_one_letter_code
_entity_poly.pdbx_strand_id
1 'polypeptide(L)'
;LEVKGAPVTGNPIDIVKKIGELVGEPLENTDIDIRHRVSTHRNERNIIVRFVQRSKRNAMLEKYKKKRLTTSDIGAVGSENSMYVNEHL
;
A
#
# COMPACT_ATOMS: atom_id res chain seq x y z
N LEU A 1 3.95 7.25 -2.84
CA LEU A 1 3.28 6.77 -1.62
C LEU A 1 4.18 5.78 -0.95
N GLU A 2 4.11 5.75 0.37
CA GLU A 2 4.74 4.74 1.20
C GLU A 2 3.65 3.97 1.95
N VAL A 3 3.68 2.65 1.85
CA VAL A 3 2.86 1.75 2.67
C VAL A 3 3.74 1.18 3.77
N LYS A 4 3.40 1.50 5.02
CA LYS A 4 4.04 0.98 6.24
C LYS A 4 3.19 -0.12 6.84
N GLY A 5 3.82 -1.05 7.56
CA GLY A 5 3.13 -2.18 8.20
C GLY A 5 2.60 -3.23 7.23
N ALA A 6 3.01 -3.19 5.95
CA ALA A 6 2.63 -4.19 4.96
C ALA A 6 3.19 -5.58 5.32
N PRO A 7 2.54 -6.68 4.91
CA PRO A 7 3.06 -8.03 5.11
C PRO A 7 4.48 -8.16 4.56
N VAL A 8 5.34 -8.92 5.26
CA VAL A 8 6.76 -9.07 4.90
C VAL A 8 6.93 -9.77 3.55
N THR A 9 6.07 -10.74 3.28
CA THR A 9 6.00 -11.52 2.04
C THR A 9 4.92 -10.97 1.12
N GLY A 10 4.91 -11.44 -0.14
CA GLY A 10 3.96 -11.00 -1.15
C GLY A 10 4.51 -9.90 -2.06
N ASN A 11 4.02 -9.90 -3.30
CA ASN A 11 4.41 -8.93 -4.32
C ASN A 11 3.88 -7.54 -3.96
N PRO A 12 4.73 -6.50 -3.95
CA PRO A 12 4.31 -5.14 -3.63
C PRO A 12 3.12 -4.63 -4.45
N ILE A 13 3.03 -4.98 -5.74
CA ILE A 13 1.91 -4.50 -6.55
C ILE A 13 0.58 -5.12 -6.12
N ASP A 14 0.58 -6.41 -5.83
CA ASP A 14 -0.64 -7.14 -5.49
C ASP A 14 -1.21 -6.63 -4.17
N ILE A 15 -0.33 -6.35 -3.20
CA ILE A 15 -0.69 -5.71 -1.92
C ILE A 15 -1.32 -4.33 -2.17
N VAL A 16 -0.71 -3.50 -3.01
CA VAL A 16 -1.19 -2.14 -3.27
C VAL A 16 -2.50 -2.15 -4.06
N LYS A 17 -2.66 -3.05 -5.03
CA LYS A 17 -3.93 -3.28 -5.74
C LYS A 17 -5.02 -3.74 -4.77
N LYS A 18 -4.71 -4.67 -3.86
CA LYS A 18 -5.65 -5.14 -2.85
C LYS A 18 -6.10 -4.03 -1.90
N ILE A 19 -5.18 -3.18 -1.46
CA ILE A 19 -5.51 -1.98 -0.70
C ILE A 19 -6.47 -1.09 -1.50
N GLY A 20 -6.13 -0.83 -2.78
CA GLY A 20 -6.96 -0.06 -3.70
C GLY A 20 -8.39 -0.60 -3.80
N GLU A 21 -8.57 -1.89 -4.04
CA GLU A 21 -9.87 -2.56 -4.05
C GLU A 21 -10.64 -2.33 -2.74
N LEU A 22 -10.00 -2.56 -1.59
CA LEU A 22 -10.64 -2.48 -0.28
C LEU A 22 -11.06 -1.07 0.10
N VAL A 23 -10.34 -0.04 -0.36
CA VAL A 23 -10.69 1.38 -0.14
C VAL A 23 -11.57 1.96 -1.25
N GLY A 24 -11.94 1.16 -2.25
CA GLY A 24 -12.79 1.60 -3.36
C GLY A 24 -12.07 2.45 -4.40
N GLU A 25 -10.75 2.33 -4.52
CA GLU A 25 -9.93 2.88 -5.61
C GLU A 25 -9.16 1.75 -6.32
N PRO A 26 -9.82 0.93 -7.16
CA PRO A 26 -9.15 -0.13 -7.90
C PRO A 26 -8.01 0.44 -8.76
N LEU A 27 -6.87 -0.27 -8.76
CA LEU A 27 -5.64 0.14 -9.43
C LEU A 27 -5.28 -0.85 -10.53
N GLU A 28 -4.87 -0.31 -11.67
CA GLU A 28 -4.27 -1.09 -12.76
C GLU A 28 -2.75 -1.01 -12.76
N ASN A 29 -2.10 -1.94 -13.45
CA ASN A 29 -0.63 -1.91 -13.57
C ASN A 29 -0.14 -0.62 -14.24
N THR A 30 -0.94 -0.06 -15.15
CA THR A 30 -0.67 1.20 -15.84
C THR A 30 -0.78 2.43 -14.94
N ASP A 31 -1.37 2.30 -13.76
CA ASP A 31 -1.44 3.39 -12.78
C ASP A 31 -0.13 3.53 -11.97
N ILE A 32 0.74 2.52 -12.01
CA ILE A 32 1.93 2.38 -11.17
C ILE A 32 3.20 2.38 -12.03
N ASP A 33 4.09 3.29 -11.71
CA ASP A 33 5.36 3.50 -12.40
C ASP A 33 6.51 2.79 -11.66
N ILE A 34 6.58 2.97 -10.33
CA ILE A 34 7.60 2.34 -9.48
C ILE A 34 6.93 1.54 -8.37
N ARG A 35 7.49 0.36 -8.06
CA ARG A 35 7.06 -0.54 -6.97
C ARG A 35 8.25 -1.28 -6.39
N HIS A 36 8.63 -1.01 -5.14
CA HIS A 36 9.70 -1.75 -4.48
C HIS A 36 9.51 -1.79 -2.97
N ARG A 37 10.13 -2.78 -2.34
CA ARG A 37 10.28 -2.82 -0.88
C ARG A 37 11.53 -2.06 -0.49
N VAL A 38 11.44 -1.29 0.58
CA VAL A 38 12.57 -0.63 1.22
C VAL A 38 12.67 -1.17 2.64
N SER A 39 13.85 -1.71 2.97
CA SER A 39 14.15 -2.12 4.34
C SER A 39 14.34 -0.91 5.23
N THR A 40 13.69 -0.90 6.37
CA THR A 40 14.00 0.06 7.44
C THR A 40 15.01 -0.55 8.42
N HIS A 41 15.60 0.29 9.28
CA HIS A 41 16.49 -0.14 10.37
C HIS A 41 15.84 -1.17 11.32
N ARG A 42 14.50 -1.29 11.32
CA ARG A 42 13.73 -2.23 12.15
C ARG A 42 13.37 -3.53 11.42
N ASN A 43 14.00 -3.83 10.28
CA ASN A 43 13.64 -4.95 9.39
C ASN A 43 12.19 -4.90 8.85
N GLU A 44 11.49 -3.77 8.99
CA GLU A 44 10.20 -3.57 8.34
C GLU A 44 10.45 -3.36 6.83
N ARG A 45 9.63 -3.98 5.98
CA ARG A 45 9.73 -3.86 4.52
C ARG A 45 8.61 -3.00 3.98
N ASN A 46 8.75 -1.69 4.17
CA ASN A 46 7.82 -0.70 3.63
C ASN A 46 7.76 -0.83 2.11
N ILE A 47 6.60 -0.53 1.53
CA ILE A 47 6.42 -0.54 0.08
C ILE A 47 6.41 0.91 -0.40
N ILE A 48 7.33 1.24 -1.31
CA ILE A 48 7.33 2.51 -2.01
C ILE A 48 6.67 2.32 -3.38
N VAL A 49 5.70 3.18 -3.67
CA VAL A 49 4.93 3.19 -4.92
C VAL A 49 4.92 4.58 -5.53
N ARG A 50 5.34 4.70 -6.79
CA ARG A 50 5.12 5.90 -7.59
C ARG A 50 3.94 5.65 -8.53
N PHE A 51 2.97 6.55 -8.51
CA PHE A 51 1.84 6.53 -9.44
C PHE A 51 2.20 7.32 -10.68
N VAL A 52 1.70 6.87 -11.84
CA VAL A 52 1.80 7.62 -13.10
C VAL A 52 1.02 8.94 -12.99
N GLN A 53 -0.18 8.88 -12.41
CA GLN A 53 -1.06 10.04 -12.25
C GLN A 53 -1.18 10.47 -10.77
N ARG A 54 -0.93 11.75 -10.50
CA ARG A 54 -1.09 12.34 -9.16
C ARG A 54 -2.54 12.30 -8.66
N SER A 55 -3.52 12.43 -9.55
CA SER A 55 -4.95 12.33 -9.24
C SER A 55 -5.29 10.98 -8.60
N LYS A 56 -4.80 9.89 -9.21
CA LYS A 56 -5.01 8.51 -8.74
C LYS A 56 -4.40 8.28 -7.35
N ARG A 57 -3.16 8.75 -7.16
CA ARG A 57 -2.48 8.76 -5.87
C ARG A 57 -3.29 9.50 -4.80
N ASN A 58 -3.77 10.70 -5.11
CA ASN A 58 -4.52 11.53 -4.16
C ASN A 58 -5.87 10.89 -3.80
N ALA A 59 -6.58 10.33 -4.78
CA ALA A 59 -7.83 9.61 -4.54
C ALA A 59 -7.63 8.42 -3.60
N MET A 60 -6.56 7.65 -3.81
CA MET A 60 -6.20 6.52 -2.96
C MET A 60 -5.90 6.98 -1.52
N LEU A 61 -5.12 8.05 -1.33
CA LEU A 61 -4.85 8.63 0.00
C LEU A 61 -6.13 9.08 0.72
N GLU A 62 -6.99 9.83 0.04
CA GLU A 62 -8.23 10.35 0.64
C GLU A 62 -9.21 9.23 1.00
N LYS A 63 -9.28 8.18 0.19
CA LYS A 63 -10.09 7.00 0.49
C LYS A 63 -9.52 6.17 1.64
N TYR A 64 -8.20 5.99 1.69
CA TYR A 64 -7.53 5.29 2.78
C TYR A 64 -7.72 5.97 4.13
N LYS A 65 -7.69 7.32 4.19
CA LYS A 65 -7.96 8.08 5.43
C LYS A 65 -9.32 7.73 6.06
N LYS A 66 -10.31 7.38 5.24
CA LYS A 66 -11.66 7.01 5.67
C LYS A 66 -11.79 5.54 6.06
N LYS A 67 -10.85 4.70 5.63
CA LYS A 67 -10.85 3.25 5.88
C LYS A 67 -9.44 2.73 6.12
N ARG A 68 -9.03 2.73 7.39
CA ARG A 68 -7.78 2.11 7.83
C ARG A 68 -7.89 0.60 7.70
N LEU A 69 -6.79 -0.02 7.28
CA LEU A 69 -6.71 -1.47 7.02
C LEU A 69 -5.63 -2.10 7.88
N THR A 70 -5.80 -3.36 8.22
CA THR A 70 -4.78 -4.22 8.82
C THR A 70 -4.26 -5.26 7.82
N THR A 71 -3.22 -5.99 8.20
CA THR A 71 -2.69 -7.10 7.39
C THR A 71 -3.72 -8.22 7.19
N SER A 72 -4.66 -8.39 8.12
CA SER A 72 -5.75 -9.37 8.03
C SER A 72 -6.73 -9.01 6.91
N ASP A 73 -7.04 -7.72 6.70
CA ASP A 73 -7.97 -7.27 5.65
C ASP A 73 -7.53 -7.64 4.23
N ILE A 74 -6.21 -7.73 4.01
CA ILE A 74 -5.62 -8.13 2.73
C ILE A 74 -5.29 -9.64 2.67
N GLY A 75 -5.73 -10.42 3.66
CA GLY A 75 -5.58 -11.88 3.69
C GLY A 75 -4.19 -12.37 4.08
N ALA A 76 -3.37 -11.55 4.73
CA ALA A 76 -2.06 -12.00 5.19
C ALA A 76 -2.21 -12.90 6.43
N VAL A 77 -1.50 -14.03 6.43
CA VAL A 77 -1.46 -14.98 7.56
C VAL A 77 -0.36 -14.55 8.54
N GLY A 78 -0.68 -14.52 9.82
CA GLY A 78 0.28 -14.21 10.89
C GLY A 78 -0.23 -13.13 11.84
N SER A 79 0.69 -12.35 12.41
CA SER A 79 0.37 -11.24 13.31
C SER A 79 -0.36 -10.11 12.58
N GLU A 80 -1.49 -9.70 13.16
CA GLU A 80 -2.25 -8.55 12.70
C GLU A 80 -1.49 -7.26 12.98
N ASN A 81 -1.21 -6.49 11.94
CA ASN A 81 -0.53 -5.21 12.05
C ASN A 81 -1.36 -4.13 11.36
N SER A 82 -1.43 -2.96 11.99
CA SER A 82 -2.00 -1.77 11.34
C SER A 82 -1.14 -1.37 10.15
N MET A 83 -1.78 -1.18 9.00
CA MET A 83 -1.11 -0.60 7.85
C MET A 83 -1.29 0.91 7.83
N TYR A 84 -0.39 1.60 7.15
CA TYR A 84 -0.49 3.05 6.95
C TYR A 84 -0.08 3.39 5.52
N VAL A 85 -0.90 4.17 4.84
CA VAL A 85 -0.54 4.75 3.54
C VAL A 85 -0.25 6.23 3.72
N ASN A 86 0.97 6.63 3.40
CA ASN A 86 1.42 8.01 3.53
C ASN A 86 1.88 8.57 2.18
N GLU A 87 1.76 9.89 2.02
CA GLU A 87 2.55 10.59 1.02
C GLU A 87 4.02 10.50 1.41
N HIS A 88 4.86 10.10 0.46
CA HIS A 88 6.30 10.02 0.66
C HIS A 88 6.86 11.34 0.10
N LEU A 89 7.57 12.09 0.95
CA LEU A 89 8.19 13.40 0.62
C LEU A 89 9.25 13.24 -0.46
#